data_AF-A0A915BQG0-F1
#
_entry.id   AF-A0A915BQG0-F1
#
_cell.length_a   1.000
_cell.length_b   1.000
_cell.length_c   1.000
_cell.angle_alpha   90.00
_cell.angle_beta   90.00
_cell.angle_gamma   90.00
#
_symmetry.space_group_name_H-M   'P 1'
#
loop_
_entity.id
_entity.type
_entity.pdbx_description
1 polymer ?
#
loop_
_entity_poly.entity_id
_entity_poly.type
_entity_poly.pdbx_seq_one_letter_code
_entity_poly.pdbx_strand_id
1 'polypeptide(L)'
;CRHMSAEKKFDYLSELIDMVDRRRERIHLILPLLACCESLADRLKMIFRCSSIGYKDISEIEIRMLSRLLLNPMFELYGKKLRSDGATLDRISKVLKSYSIAPEVIWRIVMNWWKLKRSSDIGYYVAADGLAMERWLKVQYEALFGQKKQASHYDSEVSLQKLLEFIDKQDAEKVHLFLKLHGFPEDTDFVQIVPRLLELYLENQDWPSLKSLLHMLSLSNRRGASLENHHLMQILQRHVADYGNIPSSVEFAYELRRLFPGAIFHKGNFYNSVICARNLFAACLEVEDLHVERIAQSMDLLRTLIKLDLFELQREETISDFFVRVVLSRLNWNEALNTWMKFQSSLDCSNAMVRLLKYAYRGKNHIGVQFVLHKAKTFMLESRVNAIHAATLVSLRRFEDAEQLFKQRLPSFEATCAFRLMNALNFRKPDGEFNINFSRMCLKYTDLANSDSNCEAFHSEWLKTCESQRLGEVALQLYALFKQYGQSLNPEQLQRVQLLVDQYDTFSRKWIYLPDGLLNVEKTEQFKEFERQKAELDKDVEQSQKRQLIVVQDEKAKEMTGITMTQGAL
;
A
#
# COMPACT_ATOMS: atom_id res chain seq x y z
N CYS A 1 34.52 -25.54 12.66
CA CYS A 1 34.53 -24.08 12.37
C CYS A 1 35.86 -23.34 12.62
N ARG A 2 37.02 -24.01 12.77
CA ARG A 2 38.32 -23.32 12.97
C ARG A 2 38.90 -22.70 11.68
N HIS A 3 38.48 -23.17 10.51
CA HIS A 3 38.97 -22.70 9.19
C HIS A 3 38.13 -21.58 8.55
N MET A 4 37.13 -21.03 9.26
CA MET A 4 36.25 -19.98 8.71
C MET A 4 36.74 -18.59 9.14
N SER A 5 36.77 -17.66 8.19
CA SER A 5 37.07 -16.25 8.44
C SER A 5 36.03 -15.62 9.38
N ALA A 6 36.41 -14.56 10.08
CA ALA A 6 35.51 -13.83 10.98
C ALA A 6 34.26 -13.30 10.25
N GLU A 7 34.38 -12.98 8.97
CA GLU A 7 33.26 -12.55 8.12
C GLU A 7 32.27 -13.68 7.85
N LYS A 8 32.75 -14.85 7.41
CA LYS A 8 31.87 -16.01 7.22
C LYS A 8 31.19 -16.40 8.54
N LYS A 9 31.88 -16.33 9.67
CA LYS A 9 31.28 -16.57 11.00
C LYS A 9 30.21 -15.54 11.36
N PHE A 10 30.38 -14.28 10.94
CA PHE A 10 29.39 -13.23 11.15
C PHE A 10 28.11 -13.50 10.34
N ASP A 11 28.22 -13.96 9.09
CA ASP A 11 27.05 -14.26 8.26
C ASP A 11 26.20 -15.38 8.87
N TYR A 12 26.83 -16.47 9.31
CA TYR A 12 26.15 -17.55 10.05
C TYR A 12 25.56 -17.07 11.38
N LEU A 13 26.27 -16.18 12.09
CA LEU A 13 25.77 -15.65 13.35
C LEU A 13 24.58 -14.71 13.13
N SER A 14 24.56 -13.94 12.03
CA SER A 14 23.46 -13.03 11.71
C SER A 14 22.14 -13.80 11.57
N GLU A 15 22.15 -14.92 10.84
CA GLU A 15 20.97 -15.78 10.69
C GLU A 15 20.59 -16.47 12.02
N LEU A 16 21.58 -16.92 12.80
CA LEU A 16 21.33 -17.58 14.08
C LEU A 16 20.76 -16.63 15.14
N ILE A 17 21.22 -15.37 15.16
CA ILE A 17 20.78 -14.37 16.14
C ILE A 17 19.32 -13.97 15.90
N ASP A 18 18.82 -14.03 14.67
CA ASP A 18 17.38 -13.87 14.37
C ASP A 18 16.51 -14.98 14.98
N MET A 19 17.10 -16.14 15.29
CA MET A 19 16.40 -17.23 15.98
C MET A 19 16.60 -17.18 17.50
N VAL A 20 17.82 -16.87 17.98
CA VAL A 20 18.24 -17.06 19.38
C VAL A 20 18.15 -15.78 20.23
N ASP A 21 18.30 -14.60 19.63
CA ASP A 21 18.21 -13.31 20.32
C ASP A 21 17.52 -12.26 19.45
N ARG A 22 16.21 -12.48 19.20
CA ARG A 22 15.35 -11.59 18.40
C ARG A 22 15.33 -10.15 18.87
N ARG A 23 15.51 -9.91 20.18
CA ARG A 23 15.47 -8.58 20.79
C ARG A 23 16.84 -7.91 20.90
N ARG A 24 17.93 -8.62 20.61
CA ARG A 24 19.33 -8.13 20.67
C ARG A 24 19.73 -7.65 22.06
N GLU A 25 19.16 -8.27 23.09
CA GLU A 25 19.40 -7.93 24.51
C GLU A 25 20.66 -8.65 25.04
N ARG A 26 21.16 -9.67 24.34
CA ARG A 26 22.30 -10.49 24.77
C ARG A 26 23.57 -10.07 24.02
N ILE A 27 24.04 -8.85 24.29
CA ILE A 27 25.24 -8.26 23.68
C ILE A 27 26.48 -9.18 23.74
N HIS A 28 26.59 -10.03 24.76
CA HIS A 28 27.69 -10.97 24.95
C HIS A 28 27.81 -12.03 23.82
N LEU A 29 26.76 -12.24 23.01
CA LEU A 29 26.78 -13.15 21.87
C LEU A 29 27.80 -12.73 20.78
N ILE A 30 28.21 -11.46 20.73
CA ILE A 30 29.20 -10.97 19.77
C ILE A 30 30.64 -11.17 20.24
N LEU A 31 30.87 -11.50 21.52
CA LEU A 31 32.22 -11.67 22.10
C LEU A 31 33.08 -12.72 21.39
N PRO A 32 32.56 -13.92 21.03
CA PRO A 32 33.33 -14.91 20.29
C PRO A 32 33.79 -14.42 18.91
N LEU A 33 33.03 -13.55 18.26
CA LEU A 33 33.42 -12.94 16.98
C LEU A 33 34.56 -11.94 17.17
N LEU A 34 34.47 -11.07 18.19
CA LEU A 34 35.51 -10.09 18.50
C LEU A 34 36.83 -10.78 18.89
N ALA A 35 36.76 -11.90 19.59
CA ALA A 35 37.91 -12.72 19.94
C ALA A 35 38.53 -13.44 18.72
N CYS A 36 37.74 -13.75 17.68
CA CYS A 36 38.22 -14.36 16.44
C CYS A 36 38.93 -13.38 15.49
N CYS A 37 38.80 -12.07 15.70
CA CYS A 37 39.46 -11.07 14.86
C CYS A 37 40.95 -10.92 15.21
N GLU A 38 41.81 -11.03 14.20
CA GLU A 38 43.27 -10.97 14.36
C GLU A 38 43.78 -9.53 14.57
N SER A 39 43.17 -8.55 13.90
CA SER A 39 43.58 -7.15 13.97
C SER A 39 42.57 -6.26 14.72
N LEU A 40 43.06 -5.14 15.26
CA LEU A 40 42.22 -4.09 15.86
C LEU A 40 41.25 -3.47 14.84
N ALA A 41 41.69 -3.30 13.59
CA ALA A 41 40.85 -2.78 12.51
C ALA A 41 39.68 -3.73 12.21
N ASP A 42 39.90 -5.05 12.25
CA ASP A 42 38.85 -6.03 12.01
C ASP A 42 37.87 -6.10 13.19
N ARG A 43 38.35 -5.94 14.43
CA ARG A 43 37.47 -5.82 15.61
C ARG A 43 36.55 -4.61 15.52
N LEU A 44 37.06 -3.45 15.10
CA LEU A 44 36.25 -2.23 14.91
C LEU A 44 35.22 -2.39 13.78
N LYS A 45 35.62 -2.99 12.64
CA LYS A 45 34.67 -3.33 11.56
C LYS A 45 33.59 -4.30 12.04
N MET A 46 33.96 -5.28 12.85
CA MET A 46 33.02 -6.26 13.38
C MET A 46 32.03 -5.63 14.36
N ILE A 47 32.49 -4.72 15.22
CA ILE A 47 31.62 -3.93 16.11
C ILE A 47 30.62 -3.11 15.30
N PHE A 48 31.08 -2.45 14.23
CA PHE A 48 30.19 -1.69 13.35
C PHE A 48 29.13 -2.58 12.69
N ARG A 49 29.51 -3.76 12.20
CA ARG A 49 28.56 -4.74 11.64
C ARG A 49 27.57 -5.24 12.70
N CYS A 50 28.01 -5.51 13.92
CA CYS A 50 27.16 -5.90 15.04
C CYS A 50 26.16 -4.80 15.43
N SER A 51 26.60 -3.53 15.39
CA SER A 51 25.73 -2.38 15.58
C SER A 51 24.65 -2.28 14.49
N SER A 52 25.01 -2.55 13.23
CA SER A 52 24.07 -2.56 12.10
C SER A 52 22.97 -3.63 12.23
N ILE A 53 23.26 -4.79 12.85
CA ILE A 53 22.26 -5.85 13.10
C ILE A 53 21.47 -5.67 14.42
N GLY A 54 21.71 -4.58 15.16
CA GLY A 54 20.88 -4.14 16.28
C GLY A 54 21.57 -4.06 17.65
N TYR A 55 22.83 -4.46 17.79
CA TYR A 55 23.58 -4.35 19.04
C TYR A 55 24.17 -2.95 19.22
N LYS A 56 23.34 -2.00 19.67
CA LYS A 56 23.67 -0.56 19.68
C LYS A 56 24.53 -0.10 20.86
N ASP A 57 24.44 -0.77 22.00
CA ASP A 57 25.17 -0.38 23.22
C ASP A 57 26.29 -1.36 23.55
N ILE A 58 27.48 -1.11 23.00
CA ILE A 58 28.66 -1.93 23.29
C ILE A 58 29.20 -1.75 24.72
N SER A 59 28.71 -0.75 25.48
CA SER A 59 29.13 -0.55 26.87
C SER A 59 28.61 -1.63 27.82
N GLU A 60 27.62 -2.40 27.37
CA GLU A 60 27.04 -3.55 28.08
C GLU A 60 27.93 -4.80 27.97
N ILE A 61 28.91 -4.82 27.06
CA ILE A 61 29.93 -5.86 27.02
C ILE A 61 30.77 -5.76 28.30
N GLU A 62 31.12 -6.90 28.88
CA GLU A 62 32.00 -6.95 30.04
C GLU A 62 33.27 -6.12 29.81
N ILE A 63 33.47 -5.08 30.63
CA ILE A 63 34.51 -4.08 30.44
C ILE A 63 35.92 -4.67 30.42
N ARG A 64 36.14 -5.81 31.10
CA ARG A 64 37.41 -6.54 31.08
C ARG A 64 37.75 -7.05 29.67
N MET A 65 36.74 -7.60 28.99
CA MET A 65 36.88 -8.10 27.62
C MET A 65 37.05 -6.93 26.64
N LEU A 66 36.28 -5.86 26.82
CA LEU A 66 36.38 -4.65 25.99
C LEU A 66 37.73 -3.95 26.16
N SER A 67 38.27 -3.89 27.38
CA SER A 67 39.60 -3.35 27.68
C SER A 67 40.69 -4.15 26.95
N ARG A 68 40.64 -5.48 27.01
CA ARG A 68 41.66 -6.36 26.42
C ARG A 68 41.61 -6.37 24.90
N LEU A 69 40.42 -6.44 24.30
CA LEU A 69 40.25 -6.64 22.86
C LEU A 69 40.29 -5.32 22.07
N LEU A 70 39.91 -4.21 22.71
CA LEU A 70 39.68 -2.93 22.03
C LEU A 70 40.45 -1.77 22.68
N LEU A 71 40.18 -1.42 23.95
CA LEU A 71 40.64 -0.15 24.53
C LEU A 71 42.15 -0.08 24.75
N ASN A 72 42.77 -1.12 25.32
CA ASN A 72 44.22 -1.17 25.51
C ASN A 72 44.97 -1.18 24.16
N PRO A 73 44.61 -2.02 23.16
CA PRO A 73 45.23 -1.95 21.84
C PRO A 73 45.10 -0.59 21.16
N MET A 74 43.94 0.08 21.28
CA MET A 74 43.76 1.43 20.74
C MET A 74 44.66 2.44 21.45
N PHE A 75 44.74 2.36 22.78
CA PHE A 75 45.55 3.27 23.58
C PHE A 75 47.05 3.11 23.30
N GLU A 76 47.54 1.87 23.15
CA GLU A 76 48.93 1.62 22.77
C GLU A 76 49.25 2.12 21.36
N LEU A 77 48.32 1.95 20.42
CA LEU A 77 48.51 2.38 19.02
C LEU A 77 48.56 3.91 18.90
N TYR A 78 47.68 4.62 19.60
CA TYR A 78 47.56 6.08 19.51
C TYR A 78 48.43 6.82 20.52
N GLY A 79 48.69 6.24 21.69
CA GLY A 79 49.52 6.81 22.75
C GLY A 79 50.99 6.91 22.35
N LYS A 80 51.51 6.01 21.51
CA LYS A 80 52.86 6.14 20.93
C LYS A 80 53.02 7.36 20.01
N LYS A 81 51.92 7.88 19.47
CA LYS A 81 51.91 9.02 18.52
C LYS A 81 51.55 10.35 19.19
N LEU A 82 50.91 10.33 20.36
CA LEU A 82 50.38 11.50 21.04
C LEU A 82 51.03 11.63 22.42
N ARG A 83 51.61 12.80 22.73
CA ARG A 83 52.35 13.04 23.99
C ARG A 83 51.46 13.22 25.23
N SER A 84 50.14 13.05 25.11
CA SER A 84 49.18 13.25 26.21
C SER A 84 48.08 12.19 26.18
N ASP A 85 47.83 11.58 27.33
CA ASP A 85 46.77 10.58 27.53
C ASP A 85 45.38 11.17 27.24
N GLY A 86 45.15 12.45 27.57
CA GLY A 86 43.90 13.14 27.23
C GLY A 86 43.67 13.25 25.72
N ALA A 87 44.73 13.61 24.97
CA ALA A 87 44.67 13.66 23.50
C ALA A 87 44.49 12.26 22.88
N THR A 88 45.04 11.23 23.53
CA THR A 88 44.86 9.83 23.15
C THR A 88 43.41 9.38 23.35
N LEU A 89 42.78 9.74 24.48
CA LEU A 89 41.36 9.50 24.74
C LEU A 89 40.45 10.23 23.75
N ASP A 90 40.78 11.48 23.38
CA ASP A 90 40.06 12.22 22.33
C ASP A 90 40.17 11.53 20.97
N ARG A 91 41.35 10.99 20.63
CA ARG A 91 41.54 10.24 19.39
C ARG A 91 40.74 8.94 19.40
N ILE A 92 40.75 8.20 20.51
CA ILE A 92 39.94 6.99 20.70
C ILE A 92 38.45 7.33 20.53
N SER A 93 37.97 8.39 21.19
CA SER A 93 36.58 8.85 21.06
C SER A 93 36.22 9.19 19.60
N LYS A 94 37.08 9.92 18.88
CA LYS A 94 36.87 10.22 17.45
C LYS A 94 36.81 8.95 16.59
N VAL A 95 37.67 7.97 16.86
CA VAL A 95 37.66 6.69 16.12
C VAL A 95 36.38 5.91 16.42
N LEU A 96 36.00 5.74 17.69
CA LEU A 96 34.76 5.04 18.05
C LEU A 96 33.51 5.73 17.45
N LYS A 97 33.48 7.07 17.41
CA LYS A 97 32.43 7.83 16.71
C LYS A 97 32.39 7.51 15.21
N SER A 98 33.55 7.37 14.54
CA SER A 98 33.59 7.01 13.12
C SER A 98 33.06 5.60 12.81
N TYR A 99 33.00 4.72 13.83
CA TYR A 99 32.35 3.41 13.75
C TYR A 99 30.93 3.41 14.35
N SER A 100 30.25 4.57 14.35
CA SER A 100 28.85 4.75 14.76
C SER A 100 28.52 4.44 16.23
N ILE A 101 29.49 4.56 17.13
CA ILE A 101 29.25 4.45 18.58
C ILE A 101 28.87 5.83 19.13
N ALA A 102 27.74 5.90 19.82
CA ALA A 102 27.21 7.15 20.36
C ALA A 102 28.15 7.78 21.43
N PRO A 103 28.28 9.11 21.50
CA PRO A 103 29.15 9.79 22.46
C PRO A 103 28.89 9.41 23.93
N GLU A 104 27.63 9.18 24.30
CA GLU A 104 27.20 8.80 25.65
C GLU A 104 27.66 7.38 26.00
N VAL A 105 27.61 6.48 25.01
CA VAL A 105 28.11 5.10 25.13
C VAL A 105 29.63 5.11 25.26
N ILE A 106 30.34 5.94 24.47
CA ILE A 106 31.79 6.12 24.61
C ILE A 106 32.15 6.64 26.00
N TRP A 107 31.42 7.62 26.52
CA TRP A 107 31.63 8.13 27.88
C TRP A 107 31.43 7.01 28.91
N ARG A 108 30.38 6.19 28.79
CA ARG A 108 30.11 5.06 29.69
C ARG A 108 31.20 3.99 29.63
N ILE A 109 31.72 3.69 28.44
CA ILE A 109 32.85 2.77 28.25
C ILE A 109 34.10 3.27 28.98
N VAL A 110 34.48 4.54 28.77
CA VAL A 110 35.67 5.13 29.41
C VAL A 110 35.47 5.24 30.93
N MET A 111 34.26 5.54 31.39
CA MET A 111 33.90 5.55 32.81
C MET A 111 34.03 4.16 33.44
N ASN A 112 33.52 3.12 32.78
CA ASN A 112 33.65 1.74 33.24
C ASN A 112 35.11 1.28 33.20
N TRP A 113 35.90 1.73 32.22
CA TRP A 113 37.32 1.44 32.11
C TRP A 113 38.13 2.09 33.24
N TRP A 114 37.79 3.34 33.58
CA TRP A 114 38.36 4.05 34.73
C TRP A 114 37.99 3.39 36.06
N LYS A 115 36.73 2.97 36.23
CA LYS A 115 36.27 2.20 37.40
C LYS A 115 37.02 0.88 37.54
N LEU A 116 37.20 0.15 36.43
CA LEU A 116 37.96 -1.11 36.41
C LEU A 116 39.40 -0.89 36.89
N LYS A 117 40.05 0.19 36.45
CA LYS A 117 41.40 0.54 36.91
C LYS A 117 41.45 0.79 38.42
N ARG A 118 40.42 1.44 38.98
CA ARG A 118 40.33 1.75 40.42
C ARG A 118 39.98 0.55 41.29
N SER A 119 39.28 -0.44 40.75
CA SER A 119 38.79 -1.61 41.50
C SER A 119 39.69 -2.85 41.38
N SER A 120 40.78 -2.78 40.62
CA SER A 120 41.62 -3.96 40.33
C SER A 120 42.91 -3.92 41.14
N ASP A 121 42.98 -4.73 42.22
CA ASP A 121 44.23 -4.98 42.99
C ASP A 121 45.19 -5.95 42.27
N ILE A 122 44.79 -6.55 41.14
CA ILE A 122 45.52 -7.64 40.49
C ILE A 122 45.65 -7.37 39.00
N GLY A 123 46.88 -7.14 38.53
CA GLY A 123 47.43 -7.58 37.23
C GLY A 123 46.78 -7.16 35.90
N TYR A 124 45.66 -6.45 35.86
CA TYR A 124 45.06 -6.00 34.60
C TYR A 124 45.72 -4.71 34.11
N TYR A 125 46.50 -4.83 33.03
CA TYR A 125 47.14 -3.68 32.39
C TYR A 125 46.07 -2.74 31.81
N VAL A 126 45.88 -1.57 32.42
CA VAL A 126 45.12 -0.43 31.87
C VAL A 126 46.12 0.67 31.55
N ALA A 127 46.33 0.91 30.25
CA ALA A 127 47.45 1.72 29.76
C ALA A 127 47.33 3.24 30.07
N ALA A 128 46.12 3.75 30.31
CA ALA A 128 45.85 5.18 30.47
C ALA A 128 46.01 5.66 31.91
N ASP A 129 46.58 6.84 32.16
CA ASP A 129 46.71 7.46 33.48
C ASP A 129 45.33 7.75 34.15
N GLY A 130 45.25 7.48 35.46
CA GLY A 130 43.99 7.55 36.19
C GLY A 130 43.46 8.98 36.37
N LEU A 131 44.36 9.95 36.54
CA LEU A 131 44.00 11.37 36.67
C LEU A 131 43.64 11.96 35.31
N ALA A 132 44.33 11.56 34.24
CA ALA A 132 44.00 11.95 32.88
C ALA A 132 42.60 11.46 32.46
N MET A 133 42.26 10.20 32.76
CA MET A 133 40.91 9.66 32.52
C MET A 133 39.84 10.41 33.30
N GLU A 134 40.07 10.70 34.59
CA GLU A 134 39.11 11.44 35.42
C GLU A 134 38.87 12.86 34.88
N ARG A 135 39.93 13.58 34.51
CA ARG A 135 39.82 14.92 33.89
C ARG A 135 39.07 14.87 32.58
N TRP A 136 39.40 13.90 31.72
CA TRP A 136 38.71 13.71 30.44
C TRP A 136 37.21 13.43 30.65
N LEU A 137 36.87 12.54 31.60
CA LEU A 137 35.48 12.22 31.92
C LEU A 137 34.69 13.43 32.43
N LYS A 138 35.29 14.28 33.28
CA LYS A 138 34.66 15.52 33.76
C LYS A 138 34.39 16.51 32.63
N VAL A 139 35.40 16.78 31.80
CA VAL A 139 35.27 17.69 30.63
C VAL A 139 34.22 17.20 29.65
N GLN A 140 34.23 15.90 29.32
CA GLN A 140 33.23 15.33 28.41
C GLN A 140 31.86 15.24 29.06
N TYR A 141 31.76 15.05 30.38
CA TYR A 141 30.47 15.06 31.09
C TYR A 141 29.81 16.45 31.02
N GLU A 142 30.59 17.51 31.23
CA GLU A 142 30.09 18.88 31.09
C GLU A 142 29.70 19.21 29.64
N ALA A 143 30.46 18.72 28.65
CA ALA A 143 30.12 18.90 27.24
C ALA A 143 28.87 18.10 26.80
N LEU A 144 28.70 16.87 27.29
CA LEU A 144 27.62 15.96 26.89
C LEU A 144 26.33 16.15 27.71
N PHE A 145 26.46 16.48 28.99
CA PHE A 145 25.36 16.54 29.95
C PHE A 145 25.21 17.93 30.60
N GLY A 146 26.21 18.82 30.52
CA GLY A 146 26.20 20.13 31.17
C GLY A 146 25.37 21.21 30.48
N GLN A 147 25.00 21.05 29.20
CA GLN A 147 24.06 21.96 28.52
C GLN A 147 22.58 21.76 28.94
N LYS A 148 22.27 20.77 29.80
CA LYS A 148 20.91 20.54 30.29
C LYS A 148 20.47 21.44 31.47
N LYS A 149 21.26 22.44 31.88
CA LYS A 149 20.95 23.30 33.04
C LYS A 149 20.33 24.68 32.74
N GLN A 150 19.90 24.95 31.51
CA GLN A 150 19.01 26.10 31.19
C GLN A 150 17.66 25.69 30.58
N ALA A 151 17.21 24.46 30.86
CA ALA A 151 15.83 24.04 30.63
C ALA A 151 15.30 23.34 31.90
N SER A 152 15.11 24.11 32.97
CA SER A 152 14.33 23.65 34.14
C SER A 152 12.94 24.27 34.08
N HIS A 153 11.93 23.40 34.16
CA HIS A 153 10.48 23.64 34.03
C HIS A 153 9.89 23.64 32.61
N TYR A 154 10.02 22.49 31.94
CA TYR A 154 8.82 21.82 31.42
C TYR A 154 8.84 20.37 31.90
N ASP A 155 8.51 20.20 33.19
CA ASP A 155 7.65 19.08 33.57
C ASP A 155 6.28 19.42 32.99
N SER A 156 6.12 19.04 31.74
CA SER A 156 4.79 18.73 31.23
C SER A 156 5.02 17.44 30.49
N GLU A 157 4.33 16.39 30.94
CA GLU A 157 4.16 15.16 30.20
C GLU A 157 4.34 15.41 28.70
N VAL A 158 5.33 14.76 28.09
CA VAL A 158 5.39 14.61 26.63
C VAL A 158 4.22 13.70 26.29
N SER A 159 3.02 14.26 26.36
CA SER A 159 1.78 13.53 26.25
C SER A 159 1.45 13.46 24.76
N LEU A 160 1.03 12.26 24.35
CA LEU A 160 0.37 12.03 23.07
C LEU A 160 -0.70 13.10 22.80
N GLN A 161 -1.38 13.56 23.85
CA GLN A 161 -2.40 14.59 23.81
C GLN A 161 -1.90 15.94 23.27
N LYS A 162 -0.69 16.37 23.61
CA LYS A 162 -0.11 17.61 23.04
C LYS A 162 0.23 17.47 21.56
N LEU A 163 0.76 16.31 21.14
CA LEU A 163 1.00 16.03 19.73
C LEU A 163 -0.31 16.02 18.95
N LEU A 164 -1.34 15.37 19.48
CA LEU A 164 -2.69 15.35 18.90
C LEU A 164 -3.28 16.76 18.81
N GLU A 165 -3.15 17.59 19.83
CA GLU A 165 -3.61 18.99 19.78
C GLU A 165 -2.95 19.80 18.66
N PHE A 166 -1.64 19.62 18.43
CA PHE A 166 -0.95 20.32 17.33
C PHE A 166 -1.39 19.80 15.96
N ILE A 167 -1.64 18.50 15.82
CA ILE A 167 -2.19 17.89 14.60
C ILE A 167 -3.62 18.39 14.35
N ASP A 168 -4.47 18.44 15.39
CA ASP A 168 -5.86 18.90 15.32
C ASP A 168 -5.93 20.39 14.93
N LYS A 169 -4.96 21.19 15.41
CA LYS A 169 -4.82 22.61 15.04
C LYS A 169 -4.18 22.83 13.66
N GLN A 170 -3.82 21.77 12.94
CA GLN A 170 -3.12 21.81 11.65
C GLN A 170 -1.82 22.64 11.66
N ASP A 171 -1.12 22.71 12.81
CA ASP A 171 0.11 23.51 12.95
C ASP A 171 1.35 22.64 12.65
N ALA A 172 1.67 22.52 11.37
CA ALA A 172 2.71 21.61 10.89
C ALA A 172 4.12 21.99 11.39
N GLU A 173 4.41 23.27 11.60
CA GLU A 173 5.69 23.73 12.14
C GLU A 173 5.87 23.32 13.60
N LYS A 174 4.84 23.50 14.43
CA LYS A 174 4.88 23.06 15.83
C LYS A 174 4.95 21.55 15.95
N VAL A 175 4.24 20.80 15.10
CA VAL A 175 4.38 19.35 15.02
C VAL A 175 5.82 18.96 14.66
N HIS A 176 6.43 19.61 13.66
CA HIS A 176 7.80 19.31 13.26
C HIS A 176 8.82 19.62 14.35
N LEU A 177 8.71 20.78 14.99
CA LEU A 177 9.59 21.14 16.10
C LEU A 177 9.45 20.17 17.28
N PHE A 178 8.21 19.80 17.62
CA PHE A 178 7.92 18.85 18.69
C PHE A 178 8.56 17.48 18.40
N LEU A 179 8.32 16.91 17.22
CA LEU A 179 8.88 15.60 16.83
C LEU A 179 10.41 15.63 16.76
N LYS A 180 11.01 16.75 16.31
CA LYS A 180 12.46 16.90 16.24
C LYS A 180 13.12 16.98 17.63
N LEU A 181 12.45 17.62 18.59
CA LEU A 181 12.96 17.80 19.96
C LEU A 181 12.69 16.58 20.85
N HIS A 182 11.55 15.93 20.69
CA HIS A 182 11.05 14.91 21.62
C HIS A 182 10.88 13.51 21.00
N GLY A 183 10.89 13.38 19.67
CA GLY A 183 10.55 12.14 18.98
C GLY A 183 9.07 11.78 19.09
N PHE A 184 8.72 10.57 18.66
CA PHE A 184 7.37 10.03 18.87
C PHE A 184 7.20 9.58 20.34
N PRO A 185 6.11 9.99 21.02
CA PRO A 185 5.73 9.45 22.33
C PRO A 185 5.67 7.91 22.33
N GLU A 186 5.93 7.26 23.47
CA GLU A 186 5.95 5.78 23.55
C GLU A 186 4.58 5.15 23.26
N ASP A 187 3.50 5.81 23.66
CA ASP A 187 2.11 5.35 23.46
C ASP A 187 1.51 5.75 22.09
N THR A 188 2.34 6.12 21.12
CA THR A 188 1.86 6.58 19.81
C THR A 188 1.18 5.45 19.05
N ASP A 189 -0.12 5.59 18.80
CA ASP A 189 -0.84 4.78 17.81
C ASP A 189 -0.51 5.29 16.40
N PHE A 190 0.49 4.65 15.79
CA PHE A 190 0.93 5.00 14.44
C PHE A 190 -0.14 4.73 13.37
N VAL A 191 -1.07 3.79 13.59
CA VAL A 191 -2.11 3.50 12.59
C VAL A 191 -3.04 4.71 12.43
N GLN A 192 -3.36 5.38 13.53
CA GLN A 192 -4.22 6.56 13.51
C GLN A 192 -3.46 7.85 13.16
N ILE A 193 -2.24 8.00 13.65
CA ILE A 193 -1.51 9.27 13.55
C ILE A 193 -0.81 9.42 12.19
N VAL A 194 -0.25 8.35 11.64
CA VAL A 194 0.58 8.44 10.42
C VAL A 194 -0.19 8.99 9.21
N PRO A 195 -1.43 8.57 8.90
CA PRO A 195 -2.18 9.15 7.78
C PRO A 195 -2.40 10.66 7.95
N ARG A 196 -2.84 11.09 9.15
CA ARG A 196 -3.11 12.51 9.47
C ARG A 196 -1.85 13.36 9.39
N LEU A 197 -0.75 12.82 9.88
CA LEU A 197 0.52 13.52 9.94
C LEU A 197 1.18 13.60 8.55
N LEU A 198 1.06 12.55 7.73
CA LEU A 198 1.46 12.60 6.34
C LEU A 198 0.67 13.64 5.56
N GLU A 199 -0.66 13.66 5.68
CA GLU A 199 -1.52 14.64 5.02
C GLU A 199 -1.10 16.07 5.39
N LEU A 200 -0.95 16.35 6.69
CA LEU A 200 -0.51 17.66 7.19
C LEU A 200 0.83 18.12 6.59
N TYR A 201 1.81 17.20 6.52
CA TYR A 201 3.12 17.50 5.97
C TYR A 201 3.11 17.64 4.45
N LEU A 202 2.34 16.81 3.76
CA LEU A 202 2.18 16.84 2.30
C LEU A 202 1.56 18.16 1.83
N GLU A 203 0.72 18.79 2.64
CA GLU A 203 0.11 20.08 2.31
C GLU A 203 0.98 21.28 2.71
N ASN A 204 1.58 21.25 3.91
CA ASN A 204 2.03 22.49 4.57
C ASN A 204 3.54 22.58 4.85
N GLN A 205 4.34 21.55 4.57
CA GLN A 205 5.76 21.52 4.94
C GLN A 205 6.70 21.42 3.76
N ASP A 206 7.92 21.94 3.90
CA ASP A 206 8.96 21.85 2.88
C ASP A 206 9.58 20.43 2.79
N TRP A 207 10.26 20.15 1.68
CA TRP A 207 10.88 18.85 1.42
C TRP A 207 11.91 18.42 2.48
N PRO A 208 12.79 19.29 3.00
CA PRO A 208 13.66 18.95 4.11
C PRO A 208 12.92 18.43 5.35
N SER A 209 11.83 19.10 5.75
CA SER A 209 11.02 18.69 6.90
C SER A 209 10.28 17.38 6.64
N LEU A 210 9.73 17.20 5.42
CA LEU A 210 9.11 15.95 5.01
C LEU A 210 10.11 14.78 4.96
N LYS A 211 11.31 14.97 4.41
CA LYS A 211 12.37 13.94 4.42
C LYS A 211 12.77 13.57 5.84
N SER A 212 12.93 14.56 6.71
CA SER A 212 13.21 14.31 8.12
C SER A 212 12.11 13.49 8.77
N LEU A 213 10.84 13.78 8.48
CA LEU A 213 9.71 13.00 8.96
C LEU A 213 9.75 11.55 8.44
N LEU A 214 9.95 11.34 7.14
CA LEU A 214 10.02 10.00 6.55
C LEU A 214 11.13 9.16 7.17
N HIS A 215 12.28 9.77 7.49
CA HIS A 215 13.33 9.09 8.24
C HIS A 215 12.90 8.74 9.68
N MET A 216 12.23 9.66 10.40
CA MET A 216 11.70 9.37 11.74
C MET A 216 10.68 8.23 11.73
N LEU A 217 9.78 8.20 10.73
CA LEU A 217 8.80 7.12 10.55
C LEU A 217 9.48 5.79 10.20
N SER A 218 10.45 5.80 9.28
CA SER A 218 11.22 4.60 8.91
C SER A 218 11.95 3.99 10.11
N LEU A 219 12.56 4.83 10.97
CA LEU A 219 13.18 4.38 12.22
C LEU A 219 12.17 3.83 13.22
N SER A 220 10.93 4.33 13.19
CA SER A 220 9.83 3.95 14.08
C SER A 220 9.02 2.76 13.55
N ASN A 221 9.36 2.19 12.40
CA ASN A 221 8.65 1.05 11.79
C ASN A 221 8.56 -0.17 12.74
N ARG A 222 9.56 -0.36 13.61
CA ARG A 222 9.56 -1.41 14.65
C ARG A 222 8.50 -1.21 15.75
N ARG A 223 7.98 0.01 15.91
CA ARG A 223 6.92 0.38 16.85
C ARG A 223 5.52 0.36 16.20
N GLY A 224 5.41 -0.15 14.97
CA GLY A 224 4.15 -0.21 14.23
C GLY A 224 3.94 0.96 13.24
N ALA A 225 4.92 1.86 13.09
CA ALA A 225 4.89 2.93 12.08
C ALA A 225 5.10 2.38 10.66
N SER A 226 4.09 1.72 10.11
CA SER A 226 4.14 1.17 8.76
C SER A 226 3.40 2.08 7.80
N LEU A 227 4.09 2.50 6.74
CA LEU A 227 3.43 3.11 5.59
C LEU A 227 2.92 2.01 4.68
N GLU A 228 1.67 2.14 4.25
CA GLU A 228 1.15 1.38 3.14
C GLU A 228 1.62 1.93 1.78
N ASN A 229 1.56 1.08 0.75
CA ASN A 229 1.97 1.41 -0.61
C ASN A 229 1.28 2.65 -1.19
N HIS A 230 -0.01 2.86 -0.86
CA HIS A 230 -0.78 4.01 -1.36
C HIS A 230 -0.28 5.35 -0.78
N HIS A 231 0.23 5.37 0.46
CA HIS A 231 0.88 6.55 1.04
C HIS A 231 2.16 6.91 0.29
N LEU A 232 2.95 5.91 -0.12
CA LEU A 232 4.16 6.15 -0.92
C LEU A 232 3.82 6.77 -2.27
N MET A 233 2.69 6.39 -2.89
CA MET A 233 2.23 7.02 -4.12
C MET A 233 1.80 8.47 -3.91
N GLN A 234 1.18 8.82 -2.79
CA GLN A 234 0.83 10.22 -2.46
C GLN A 234 2.09 11.07 -2.28
N ILE A 235 3.12 10.54 -1.63
CA ILE A 235 4.42 11.21 -1.49
C ILE A 235 5.06 11.44 -2.88
N LEU A 236 5.03 10.42 -3.75
CA LEU A 236 5.53 10.55 -5.12
C LEU A 236 4.71 11.54 -5.95
N GLN A 237 3.39 11.59 -5.76
CA GLN A 237 2.51 12.54 -6.44
C GLN A 237 2.94 13.98 -6.14
N ARG A 238 3.18 14.29 -4.86
CA ARG A 238 3.71 15.60 -4.47
C ARG A 238 5.09 15.86 -5.07
N HIS A 239 5.98 14.87 -5.04
CA HIS A 239 7.33 15.00 -5.62
C HIS A 239 7.29 15.36 -7.12
N VAL A 240 6.41 14.71 -7.88
CA VAL A 240 6.20 15.03 -9.29
C VAL A 240 5.63 16.43 -9.48
N ALA A 241 4.67 16.84 -8.64
CA ALA A 241 4.05 18.16 -8.73
C ALA A 241 5.06 19.29 -8.46
N ASP A 242 5.92 19.14 -7.45
CA ASP A 242 6.86 20.20 -7.03
C ASP A 242 8.10 20.29 -7.93
N TYR A 243 8.67 19.14 -8.34
CA TYR A 243 9.91 19.13 -9.11
C TYR A 243 9.70 19.03 -10.63
N GLY A 244 8.54 18.58 -11.09
CA GLY A 244 8.20 18.41 -12.50
C GLY A 244 9.02 17.36 -13.26
N ASN A 245 10.14 16.89 -12.71
CA ASN A 245 11.06 15.93 -13.29
C ASN A 245 10.65 14.50 -12.89
N ILE A 246 10.17 13.72 -13.87
CA ILE A 246 9.71 12.36 -13.65
C ILE A 246 10.89 11.40 -13.40
N PRO A 247 12.00 11.44 -14.16
CA PRO A 247 13.21 10.67 -13.87
C PRO A 247 13.71 10.77 -12.41
N SER A 248 13.75 11.96 -11.81
CA SER A 248 14.15 12.09 -10.40
C SER A 248 13.14 11.45 -9.44
N SER A 249 11.86 11.45 -9.81
CA SER A 249 10.79 10.76 -9.05
C SER A 249 10.92 9.23 -9.14
N VAL A 250 11.46 8.70 -10.23
CA VAL A 250 11.81 7.27 -10.36
C VAL A 250 12.91 6.90 -9.37
N GLU A 251 13.99 7.68 -9.29
CA GLU A 251 15.07 7.48 -8.32
C GLU A 251 14.54 7.57 -6.87
N PHE A 252 13.66 8.55 -6.61
CA PHE A 252 13.05 8.72 -5.31
C PHE A 252 12.12 7.55 -4.92
N ALA A 253 11.46 6.92 -5.88
CA ALA A 253 10.66 5.71 -5.61
C ALA A 253 11.53 4.55 -5.08
N TYR A 254 12.75 4.37 -5.59
CA TYR A 254 13.70 3.39 -5.04
C TYR A 254 14.14 3.76 -3.62
N GLU A 255 14.34 5.05 -3.34
CA GLU A 255 14.67 5.53 -1.98
C GLU A 255 13.53 5.25 -0.99
N LEU A 256 12.28 5.58 -1.36
CA LEU A 256 11.10 5.29 -0.54
C LEU A 256 10.96 3.79 -0.27
N ARG A 257 11.17 2.95 -1.28
CA ARG A 257 11.13 1.49 -1.13
C ARG A 257 12.20 0.97 -0.16
N ARG A 258 13.37 1.61 -0.12
CA ARG A 258 14.45 1.29 0.82
C ARG A 258 14.08 1.70 2.25
N LEU A 259 13.43 2.85 2.43
CA LEU A 259 13.00 3.35 3.74
C LEU A 259 11.83 2.54 4.31
N PHE A 260 10.92 2.08 3.45
CA PHE A 260 9.69 1.38 3.86
C PHE A 260 9.55 0.05 3.11
N PRO A 261 10.33 -0.97 3.50
CA PRO A 261 10.37 -2.20 2.72
C PRO A 261 9.10 -3.06 2.79
N GLY A 262 8.25 -2.84 3.80
CA GLY A 262 6.96 -3.53 3.98
C GLY A 262 5.78 -2.83 3.31
N ALA A 263 5.99 -1.66 2.69
CA ALA A 263 4.96 -0.87 2.02
C ALA A 263 4.62 -1.41 0.63
N ILE A 264 4.28 -2.70 0.54
CA ILE A 264 3.99 -3.38 -0.73
C ILE A 264 2.49 -3.42 -1.02
N PHE A 265 2.16 -3.68 -2.27
CA PHE A 265 0.78 -3.85 -2.72
C PHE A 265 0.14 -5.09 -2.08
N HIS A 266 -1.07 -4.91 -1.56
CA HIS A 266 -1.93 -5.97 -1.04
C HIS A 266 -3.33 -5.83 -1.62
N LYS A 267 -4.00 -6.97 -1.89
CA LYS A 267 -5.36 -6.97 -2.45
C LYS A 267 -6.37 -6.20 -1.61
N GLY A 268 -6.21 -6.17 -0.28
CA GLY A 268 -7.05 -5.38 0.63
C GLY A 268 -6.99 -3.87 0.37
N ASN A 269 -5.85 -3.37 -0.13
CA ASN A 269 -5.60 -1.95 -0.37
C ASN A 269 -5.72 -1.57 -1.85
N PHE A 270 -6.29 -2.46 -2.67
CA PHE A 270 -6.39 -2.27 -4.12
C PHE A 270 -7.07 -0.96 -4.51
N TYR A 271 -8.23 -0.66 -3.90
CA TYR A 271 -8.99 0.55 -4.22
C TYR A 271 -8.22 1.83 -3.93
N ASN A 272 -7.61 1.94 -2.74
CA ASN A 272 -6.78 3.10 -2.38
C ASN A 272 -5.58 3.25 -3.31
N SER A 273 -4.96 2.12 -3.67
CA SER A 273 -3.82 2.09 -4.59
C SER A 273 -4.19 2.59 -5.99
N VAL A 274 -5.33 2.17 -6.54
CA VAL A 274 -5.81 2.62 -7.86
C VAL A 274 -6.11 4.12 -7.85
N ILE A 275 -6.74 4.63 -6.79
CA ILE A 275 -7.03 6.07 -6.64
C ILE A 275 -5.72 6.88 -6.58
N CYS A 276 -4.78 6.47 -5.73
CA CYS A 276 -3.51 7.17 -5.57
C CYS A 276 -2.65 7.10 -6.85
N ALA A 277 -2.62 5.94 -7.53
CA ALA A 277 -1.95 5.80 -8.82
C ALA A 277 -2.53 6.75 -9.87
N ARG A 278 -3.87 6.85 -9.95
CA ARG A 278 -4.53 7.80 -10.87
C ARG A 278 -4.17 9.25 -10.55
N ASN A 279 -4.14 9.62 -9.28
CA ASN A 279 -3.77 10.99 -8.87
C ASN A 279 -2.30 11.30 -9.17
N LEU A 280 -1.40 10.35 -8.93
CA LEU A 280 0.01 10.44 -9.32
C LEU A 280 0.16 10.67 -10.83
N PHE A 281 -0.49 9.86 -11.66
CA PHE A 281 -0.38 10.02 -13.12
C PHE A 281 -1.13 11.23 -13.66
N ALA A 282 -2.13 11.74 -12.94
CA ALA A 282 -2.70 13.06 -13.23
C ALA A 282 -1.66 14.16 -13.04
N ALA A 283 -0.90 14.15 -11.93
CA ALA A 283 0.21 15.08 -11.73
C ALA A 283 1.32 14.94 -12.80
N CYS A 284 1.52 13.72 -13.34
CA CYS A 284 2.45 13.50 -14.44
C CYS A 284 1.93 14.06 -15.79
N LEU A 285 0.65 13.88 -16.13
CA LEU A 285 0.16 14.03 -17.51
C LEU A 285 -0.78 15.22 -17.73
N GLU A 286 -1.49 15.69 -16.71
CA GLU A 286 -2.44 16.81 -16.80
C GLU A 286 -1.73 18.18 -16.57
N VAL A 287 -0.52 18.34 -17.13
CA VAL A 287 0.33 19.57 -17.06
C VAL A 287 0.17 20.45 -18.29
N GLU A 288 0.31 21.77 -18.22
CA GLU A 288 0.06 22.69 -19.35
C GLU A 288 0.79 22.30 -20.66
N ASP A 289 2.09 21.97 -20.60
CA ASP A 289 2.89 21.55 -21.75
C ASP A 289 3.15 20.04 -21.76
N LEU A 290 2.19 19.28 -22.29
CA LEU A 290 2.32 17.82 -22.43
C LEU A 290 3.07 17.47 -23.72
N HIS A 291 4.16 16.71 -23.60
CA HIS A 291 4.94 16.19 -24.73
C HIS A 291 5.16 14.67 -24.65
N VAL A 292 5.51 14.07 -25.79
CA VAL A 292 5.70 12.61 -25.95
C VAL A 292 6.75 12.05 -24.99
N GLU A 293 7.82 12.79 -24.72
CA GLU A 293 8.86 12.40 -23.78
C GLU A 293 8.31 12.22 -22.36
N ARG A 294 7.50 13.19 -21.89
CA ARG A 294 6.89 13.13 -20.56
C ARG A 294 5.93 11.94 -20.41
N ILE A 295 5.22 11.58 -21.48
CA ILE A 295 4.38 10.38 -21.53
C ILE A 295 5.24 9.12 -21.36
N ALA A 296 6.35 9.01 -22.09
CA ALA A 296 7.28 7.88 -21.97
C ALA A 296 7.87 7.78 -20.56
N GLN A 297 8.35 8.89 -19.99
CA GLN A 297 8.87 8.94 -18.62
C GLN A 297 7.80 8.55 -17.59
N SER A 298 6.54 8.95 -17.79
CA SER A 298 5.42 8.56 -16.92
C SER A 298 5.17 7.04 -16.99
N MET A 299 5.30 6.44 -18.16
CA MET A 299 5.23 4.97 -18.30
C MET A 299 6.42 4.29 -17.61
N ASP A 300 7.61 4.88 -17.64
CA ASP A 300 8.79 4.36 -16.94
C ASP A 300 8.60 4.38 -15.42
N LEU A 301 7.97 5.43 -14.90
CA LEU A 301 7.57 5.51 -13.50
C LEU A 301 6.57 4.39 -13.17
N LEU A 302 5.51 4.19 -13.98
CA LEU A 302 4.57 3.09 -13.76
C LEU A 302 5.26 1.72 -13.74
N ARG A 303 6.13 1.45 -14.72
CA ARG A 303 6.93 0.22 -14.77
C ARG A 303 7.77 0.04 -13.51
N THR A 304 8.36 1.12 -13.02
CA THR A 304 9.15 1.11 -11.78
C THR A 304 8.27 0.80 -10.57
N LEU A 305 7.10 1.42 -10.43
CA LEU A 305 6.18 1.15 -9.32
C LEU A 305 5.75 -0.33 -9.27
N ILE A 306 5.52 -0.93 -10.44
CA ILE A 306 5.19 -2.35 -10.56
C ILE A 306 6.39 -3.22 -10.17
N LYS A 307 7.59 -2.90 -10.68
CA LYS A 307 8.83 -3.61 -10.34
C LYS A 307 9.18 -3.54 -8.84
N LEU A 308 8.78 -2.47 -8.15
CA LEU A 308 9.01 -2.28 -6.72
C LEU A 308 7.92 -2.90 -5.83
N ASP A 309 6.95 -3.60 -6.41
CA ASP A 309 5.74 -4.13 -5.76
C ASP A 309 4.91 -3.05 -5.07
N LEU A 310 4.98 -1.80 -5.53
CA LEU A 310 4.17 -0.70 -4.99
C LEU A 310 2.77 -0.69 -5.61
N PHE A 311 2.62 -1.24 -6.81
CA PHE A 311 1.37 -1.30 -7.54
C PHE A 311 1.27 -2.56 -8.40
N GLU A 312 0.06 -3.09 -8.57
CA GLU A 312 -0.20 -4.24 -9.43
C GLU A 312 -1.35 -3.91 -10.38
N LEU A 313 -1.15 -4.18 -11.68
CA LEU A 313 -2.17 -4.00 -12.71
C LEU A 313 -3.02 -5.28 -12.80
N GLN A 314 -4.30 -5.16 -12.44
CA GLN A 314 -5.29 -6.23 -12.61
C GLN A 314 -5.79 -6.26 -14.06
N ARG A 315 -6.51 -7.33 -14.44
CA ARG A 315 -7.02 -7.52 -15.81
C ARG A 315 -7.93 -6.37 -16.26
N GLU A 316 -8.67 -5.78 -15.33
CA GLU A 316 -9.62 -4.68 -15.46
C GLU A 316 -8.99 -3.30 -15.18
N GLU A 317 -7.66 -3.17 -15.29
CA GLU A 317 -6.97 -1.91 -15.05
C GLU A 317 -7.50 -0.76 -15.93
N THR A 318 -7.52 0.45 -15.33
CA THR A 318 -8.03 1.68 -15.95
C THR A 318 -6.93 2.72 -16.19
N ILE A 319 -5.67 2.39 -15.90
CA ILE A 319 -4.52 3.32 -15.99
C ILE A 319 -4.14 3.54 -17.45
N SER A 320 -4.09 2.48 -18.26
CA SER A 320 -3.80 2.60 -19.70
C SER A 320 -4.86 3.45 -20.41
N ASP A 321 -6.14 3.25 -20.07
CA ASP A 321 -7.25 4.06 -20.56
C ASP A 321 -7.09 5.53 -20.18
N PHE A 322 -6.68 5.82 -18.93
CA PHE A 322 -6.41 7.17 -18.47
C PHE A 322 -5.31 7.86 -19.29
N PHE A 323 -4.17 7.20 -19.51
CA PHE A 323 -3.08 7.72 -20.34
C PHE A 323 -3.57 8.04 -21.75
N VAL A 324 -4.17 7.06 -22.43
CA VAL A 324 -4.63 7.23 -23.81
C VAL A 324 -5.70 8.31 -23.92
N ARG A 325 -6.60 8.43 -22.93
CA ARG A 325 -7.59 9.52 -22.88
C ARG A 325 -6.92 10.89 -22.85
N VAL A 326 -5.94 11.08 -21.96
CA VAL A 326 -5.22 12.37 -21.85
C VAL A 326 -4.50 12.68 -23.16
N VAL A 327 -3.78 11.72 -23.72
CA VAL A 327 -3.05 11.87 -24.99
C VAL A 327 -3.99 12.20 -26.15
N LEU A 328 -5.13 11.50 -26.29
CA LEU A 328 -6.14 11.81 -27.31
C LEU A 328 -6.68 13.23 -27.19
N SER A 329 -6.92 13.69 -25.96
CA SER A 329 -7.52 15.01 -25.73
C SER A 329 -6.57 16.18 -25.96
N ARG A 330 -5.25 15.97 -25.88
CA ARG A 330 -4.26 17.05 -25.84
C ARG A 330 -3.23 17.00 -26.96
N LEU A 331 -2.98 15.82 -27.50
CA LEU A 331 -2.08 15.62 -28.63
C LEU A 331 -2.93 15.21 -29.84
N ASN A 332 -2.82 13.96 -30.28
CA ASN A 332 -3.53 13.47 -31.46
C ASN A 332 -3.71 11.95 -31.41
N TRP A 333 -4.45 11.44 -32.40
CA TRP A 333 -4.72 10.01 -32.57
C TRP A 333 -3.46 9.15 -32.69
N ASN A 334 -2.44 9.60 -33.44
CA ASN A 334 -1.24 8.81 -33.70
C ASN A 334 -0.42 8.62 -32.42
N GLU A 335 -0.25 9.68 -31.62
CA GLU A 335 0.44 9.58 -30.33
C GLU A 335 -0.32 8.73 -29.32
N ALA A 336 -1.66 8.78 -29.34
CA ALA A 336 -2.48 7.92 -28.51
C ALA A 336 -2.34 6.44 -28.88
N LEU A 337 -2.32 6.15 -30.19
CA LEU A 337 -2.09 4.80 -30.72
C LEU A 337 -0.70 4.28 -30.35
N ASN A 338 0.34 5.11 -30.50
CA ASN A 338 1.71 4.78 -30.09
C ASN A 338 1.79 4.50 -28.58
N THR A 339 1.12 5.33 -27.76
CA THR A 339 1.05 5.14 -26.30
C THR A 339 0.38 3.82 -25.95
N TRP A 340 -0.77 3.52 -26.56
CA TRP A 340 -1.46 2.25 -26.38
C TRP A 340 -0.59 1.05 -26.78
N MET A 341 0.04 1.08 -27.95
CA MET A 341 0.95 0.02 -28.41
C MET A 341 2.12 -0.21 -27.44
N LYS A 342 2.66 0.87 -26.82
CA LYS A 342 3.69 0.76 -25.78
C LYS A 342 3.15 0.09 -24.51
N PHE A 343 1.91 0.36 -24.10
CA PHE A 343 1.29 -0.33 -22.95
C PHE A 343 1.15 -1.82 -23.22
N GLN A 344 0.78 -2.20 -24.44
CA GLN A 344 0.69 -3.60 -24.83
C GLN A 344 2.06 -4.29 -24.80
N SER A 345 3.07 -3.69 -25.44
CA SER A 345 4.38 -4.34 -25.56
C SER A 345 5.20 -4.35 -24.26
N SER A 346 4.99 -3.40 -23.35
CA SER A 346 5.80 -3.25 -22.14
C SER A 346 5.13 -3.72 -20.85
N LEU A 347 3.80 -3.74 -20.80
CA LEU A 347 3.02 -4.03 -19.59
C LEU A 347 1.87 -5.02 -19.83
N ASP A 348 1.75 -5.58 -21.04
CA ASP A 348 0.64 -6.46 -21.45
C ASP A 348 -0.75 -5.85 -21.19
N CYS A 349 -0.83 -4.51 -21.24
CA CYS A 349 -2.03 -3.75 -20.94
C CYS A 349 -2.69 -3.26 -22.22
N SER A 350 -3.89 -3.78 -22.49
CA SER A 350 -4.59 -3.52 -23.74
C SER A 350 -5.95 -2.81 -23.58
N ASN A 351 -6.40 -2.57 -22.35
CA ASN A 351 -7.75 -2.09 -22.05
C ASN A 351 -8.04 -0.69 -22.63
N ALA A 352 -7.02 0.14 -22.85
CA ALA A 352 -7.16 1.42 -23.53
C ALA A 352 -7.71 1.32 -24.96
N MET A 353 -7.77 0.13 -25.56
CA MET A 353 -8.48 -0.10 -26.82
C MET A 353 -9.93 0.39 -26.76
N VAL A 354 -10.60 0.31 -25.59
CA VAL A 354 -11.95 0.83 -25.40
C VAL A 354 -12.01 2.31 -25.76
N ARG A 355 -11.03 3.10 -25.28
CA ARG A 355 -10.95 4.54 -25.53
C ARG A 355 -10.74 4.85 -27.01
N LEU A 356 -9.80 4.14 -27.64
CA LEU A 356 -9.49 4.29 -29.06
C LEU A 356 -10.68 3.94 -29.95
N LEU A 357 -11.35 2.81 -29.65
CA LEU A 357 -12.55 2.39 -30.38
C LEU A 357 -13.68 3.40 -30.20
N LYS A 358 -13.95 3.89 -28.98
CA LYS A 358 -14.95 4.94 -28.74
C LYS A 358 -14.65 6.20 -29.55
N TYR A 359 -13.40 6.63 -29.57
CA TYR A 359 -12.97 7.80 -30.34
C TYR A 359 -13.15 7.58 -31.85
N ALA A 360 -12.65 6.47 -32.38
CA ALA A 360 -12.72 6.14 -33.80
C ALA A 360 -14.16 5.98 -34.28
N TYR A 361 -15.03 5.32 -33.51
CA TYR A 361 -16.44 5.19 -33.86
C TYR A 361 -17.19 6.51 -33.88
N ARG A 362 -16.96 7.38 -32.90
CA ARG A 362 -17.56 8.73 -32.87
C ARG A 362 -17.07 9.59 -34.03
N GLY A 363 -15.79 9.47 -34.39
CA GLY A 363 -15.20 10.14 -35.55
C GLY A 363 -15.46 9.46 -36.90
N LYS A 364 -16.25 8.39 -36.96
CA LYS A 364 -16.50 7.57 -38.17
C LYS A 364 -15.21 7.09 -38.87
N ASN A 365 -14.13 6.89 -38.12
CA ASN A 365 -12.85 6.41 -38.61
C ASN A 365 -12.82 4.88 -38.67
N HIS A 366 -13.40 4.31 -39.73
CA HIS A 366 -13.48 2.85 -39.92
C HIS A 366 -12.09 2.19 -40.03
N ILE A 367 -11.12 2.87 -40.66
CA ILE A 367 -9.75 2.37 -40.80
C ILE A 367 -9.09 2.27 -39.42
N GLY A 368 -9.27 3.29 -38.58
CA GLY A 368 -8.77 3.30 -37.20
C GLY A 368 -9.37 2.18 -36.34
N VAL A 369 -10.67 1.91 -36.49
CA VAL A 369 -11.32 0.77 -35.82
C VAL A 369 -10.68 -0.54 -36.23
N GLN A 370 -10.55 -0.81 -37.53
CA GLN A 370 -9.97 -2.06 -38.04
C GLN A 370 -8.51 -2.23 -37.61
N PHE A 371 -7.74 -1.14 -37.63
CA PHE A 371 -6.35 -1.16 -37.18
C PHE A 371 -6.24 -1.56 -35.70
N VAL A 372 -7.02 -0.92 -34.82
CA VAL A 372 -7.01 -1.21 -33.38
C VAL A 372 -7.42 -2.66 -33.11
N LEU A 373 -8.47 -3.15 -33.77
CA LEU A 373 -8.91 -4.54 -33.61
C LEU A 373 -7.86 -5.55 -34.10
N HIS A 374 -7.28 -5.31 -35.28
CA HIS A 374 -6.26 -6.19 -35.84
C HIS A 374 -5.00 -6.24 -34.96
N LYS A 375 -4.53 -5.09 -34.47
CA LYS A 375 -3.41 -5.03 -33.54
C LYS A 375 -3.74 -5.61 -32.17
N ALA A 376 -4.92 -5.41 -31.63
CA ALA A 376 -5.30 -6.03 -30.37
C ALA A 376 -5.24 -7.58 -30.44
N LYS A 377 -5.64 -8.16 -31.57
CA LYS A 377 -5.56 -9.62 -31.80
C LYS A 377 -4.13 -10.18 -31.87
N THR A 378 -3.10 -9.34 -32.03
CA THR A 378 -1.71 -9.82 -31.97
C THR A 378 -1.18 -9.97 -30.53
N PHE A 379 -1.84 -9.35 -29.55
CA PHE A 379 -1.43 -9.39 -28.14
C PHE A 379 -2.44 -10.12 -27.25
N MET A 380 -3.70 -10.17 -27.65
CA MET A 380 -4.80 -10.72 -26.85
C MET A 380 -5.53 -11.83 -27.59
N LEU A 381 -6.16 -12.73 -26.83
CA LEU A 381 -7.09 -13.72 -27.37
C LEU A 381 -8.22 -13.02 -28.14
N GLU A 382 -8.57 -13.58 -29.30
CA GLU A 382 -9.63 -13.05 -30.16
C GLU A 382 -10.98 -12.93 -29.43
N SER A 383 -11.31 -13.90 -28.58
CA SER A 383 -12.53 -13.87 -27.75
C SER A 383 -12.57 -12.65 -26.82
N ARG A 384 -11.43 -12.29 -26.20
CA ARG A 384 -11.32 -11.11 -25.33
C ARG A 384 -11.44 -9.81 -26.12
N VAL A 385 -10.79 -9.72 -27.29
CA VAL A 385 -10.89 -8.56 -28.18
C VAL A 385 -12.33 -8.35 -28.60
N ASN A 386 -13.01 -9.41 -29.05
CA ASN A 386 -14.39 -9.36 -29.50
C ASN A 386 -15.36 -9.01 -28.35
N ALA A 387 -15.12 -9.50 -27.12
CA ALA A 387 -15.92 -9.15 -25.95
C ALA A 387 -15.77 -7.66 -25.57
N ILE A 388 -14.55 -7.13 -25.54
CA ILE A 388 -14.29 -5.71 -25.27
C ILE A 388 -14.88 -4.83 -26.39
N HIS A 389 -14.79 -5.29 -27.64
CA HIS A 389 -15.36 -4.61 -28.79
C HIS A 389 -16.89 -4.57 -28.72
N ALA A 390 -17.54 -5.69 -28.42
CA ALA A 390 -18.99 -5.75 -28.20
C ALA A 390 -19.42 -4.84 -27.07
N ALA A 391 -18.72 -4.87 -25.92
CA ALA A 391 -19.02 -3.98 -24.80
C ALA A 391 -18.86 -2.49 -25.16
N THR A 392 -17.85 -2.17 -25.96
CA THR A 392 -17.65 -0.82 -26.48
C THR A 392 -18.82 -0.38 -27.37
N LEU A 393 -19.29 -1.23 -28.28
CA LEU A 393 -20.43 -0.94 -29.15
C LEU A 393 -21.73 -0.74 -28.37
N VAL A 394 -22.02 -1.59 -27.37
CA VAL A 394 -23.19 -1.43 -26.49
C VAL A 394 -23.13 -0.09 -25.76
N SER A 395 -21.96 0.31 -25.23
CA SER A 395 -21.80 1.62 -24.57
C SER A 395 -21.91 2.82 -25.51
N LEU A 396 -21.86 2.60 -26.82
CA LEU A 396 -22.10 3.61 -27.85
C LEU A 396 -23.54 3.53 -28.39
N ARG A 397 -24.41 2.70 -27.80
CA ARG A 397 -25.78 2.42 -28.24
C ARG A 397 -25.87 1.86 -29.67
N ARG A 398 -24.80 1.22 -30.15
CA ARG A 398 -24.74 0.54 -31.45
C ARG A 398 -25.13 -0.93 -31.28
N PHE A 399 -26.39 -1.15 -30.90
CA PHE A 399 -26.86 -2.47 -30.46
C PHE A 399 -26.85 -3.51 -31.59
N GLU A 400 -27.19 -3.13 -32.81
CA GLU A 400 -27.21 -4.03 -33.97
C GLU A 400 -25.81 -4.58 -34.29
N ASP A 401 -24.79 -3.72 -34.30
CA ASP A 401 -23.40 -4.14 -34.53
C ASP A 401 -22.87 -5.01 -33.39
N ALA A 402 -23.22 -4.67 -32.15
CA ALA A 402 -22.84 -5.47 -30.99
C ALA A 402 -23.46 -6.87 -31.07
N GLU A 403 -24.73 -6.96 -31.46
CA GLU A 403 -25.44 -8.23 -31.62
C GLU A 403 -24.75 -9.16 -32.63
N GLN A 404 -24.20 -8.62 -33.72
CA GLN A 404 -23.45 -9.43 -34.70
C GLN A 404 -22.21 -10.08 -34.09
N LEU A 405 -21.51 -9.41 -33.18
CA LEU A 405 -20.38 -10.00 -32.46
C LEU A 405 -20.83 -11.06 -31.46
N PHE A 406 -21.92 -10.80 -30.74
CA PHE A 406 -22.49 -11.77 -29.81
C PHE A 406 -22.94 -13.06 -30.52
N LYS A 407 -23.49 -12.96 -31.74
CA LYS A 407 -23.85 -14.11 -32.59
C LYS A 407 -22.67 -15.00 -32.98
N GLN A 408 -21.44 -14.48 -32.91
CA GLN A 408 -20.21 -15.28 -33.11
C GLN A 408 -19.87 -16.16 -31.88
N ARG A 409 -20.78 -16.27 -30.90
CA ARG A 409 -20.66 -17.08 -29.66
C ARG A 409 -19.50 -16.64 -28.79
N LEU A 410 -19.61 -15.43 -28.24
CA LEU A 410 -18.67 -14.94 -27.23
C LEU A 410 -18.75 -15.80 -25.95
N PRO A 411 -17.61 -16.23 -25.37
CA PRO A 411 -17.61 -16.90 -24.07
C PRO A 411 -18.14 -15.98 -22.96
N SER A 412 -19.03 -16.48 -22.11
CA SER A 412 -19.60 -15.73 -20.97
C SER A 412 -18.53 -15.21 -20.00
N PHE A 413 -17.44 -15.96 -19.79
CA PHE A 413 -16.31 -15.50 -18.99
C PHE A 413 -15.66 -14.21 -19.53
N GLU A 414 -15.40 -14.15 -20.84
CA GLU A 414 -14.83 -12.95 -21.48
C GLU A 414 -15.82 -11.78 -21.47
N ALA A 415 -17.11 -12.08 -21.67
CA ALA A 415 -18.17 -11.08 -21.55
C ALA A 415 -18.25 -10.50 -20.12
N THR A 416 -18.11 -11.34 -19.09
CA THR A 416 -18.07 -10.93 -17.68
C THR A 416 -16.87 -10.02 -17.40
N CYS A 417 -15.69 -10.37 -17.91
CA CYS A 417 -14.50 -9.53 -17.79
C CYS A 417 -14.66 -8.18 -18.52
N ALA A 418 -15.25 -8.18 -19.71
CA ALA A 418 -15.55 -6.95 -20.43
C ALA A 418 -16.57 -6.07 -19.70
N PHE A 419 -17.60 -6.68 -19.10
CA PHE A 419 -18.57 -5.99 -18.25
C PHE A 419 -17.89 -5.32 -17.05
N ARG A 420 -17.05 -6.06 -16.32
CA ARG A 420 -16.27 -5.53 -15.18
C ARG A 420 -15.40 -4.35 -15.61
N LEU A 421 -14.66 -4.49 -16.71
CA LEU A 421 -13.82 -3.41 -17.24
C LEU A 421 -14.64 -2.15 -17.55
N MET A 422 -15.77 -2.29 -18.24
CA MET A 422 -16.60 -1.15 -18.60
C MET A 422 -17.16 -0.41 -17.37
N ASN A 423 -17.55 -1.16 -16.34
CA ASN A 423 -17.98 -0.58 -15.07
C ASN A 423 -16.84 0.12 -14.31
N ALA A 424 -15.63 -0.46 -14.31
CA ALA A 424 -14.45 0.20 -13.74
C ALA A 424 -14.12 1.52 -14.45
N LEU A 425 -14.21 1.55 -15.79
CA LEU A 425 -13.99 2.76 -16.59
C LEU A 425 -15.06 3.84 -16.37
N ASN A 426 -16.30 3.44 -16.07
CA ASN A 426 -17.44 4.32 -15.86
C ASN A 426 -17.76 4.58 -14.37
N PHE A 427 -16.84 4.27 -13.45
CA PHE A 427 -17.08 4.37 -12.00
C PHE A 427 -17.60 5.74 -11.51
N ARG A 428 -17.24 6.86 -12.18
CA ARG A 428 -17.72 8.21 -11.81
C ARG A 428 -19.09 8.57 -12.40
N LYS A 429 -19.49 7.88 -13.47
CA LYS A 429 -20.74 8.13 -14.22
C LYS A 429 -21.28 6.76 -14.64
N PRO A 430 -21.97 6.06 -13.73
CA PRO A 430 -22.48 4.73 -14.03
C PRO A 430 -23.45 4.79 -15.21
N ASP A 431 -23.37 3.77 -16.06
CA ASP A 431 -24.20 3.64 -17.26
C ASP A 431 -25.16 2.46 -17.04
N GLY A 432 -26.31 2.75 -16.41
CA GLY A 432 -27.33 1.73 -16.12
C GLY A 432 -27.90 1.09 -17.39
N GLU A 433 -28.03 1.88 -18.46
CA GLU A 433 -28.52 1.41 -19.76
C GLU A 433 -27.53 0.43 -20.40
N PHE A 434 -26.22 0.72 -20.34
CA PHE A 434 -25.19 -0.25 -20.71
C PHE A 434 -25.33 -1.54 -19.89
N ASN A 435 -25.47 -1.43 -18.57
CA ASN A 435 -25.53 -2.61 -17.70
C ASN A 435 -26.70 -3.54 -18.07
N ILE A 436 -27.88 -2.98 -18.30
CA ILE A 436 -29.08 -3.75 -18.67
C ILE A 436 -28.93 -4.36 -20.07
N ASN A 437 -28.56 -3.56 -21.08
CA ASN A 437 -28.50 -4.02 -22.46
C ASN A 437 -27.36 -5.02 -22.69
N PHE A 438 -26.20 -4.80 -22.07
CA PHE A 438 -25.08 -5.73 -22.16
C PHE A 438 -25.42 -7.06 -21.48
N SER A 439 -26.03 -7.04 -20.29
CA SER A 439 -26.49 -8.26 -19.61
C SER A 439 -27.52 -9.04 -20.43
N ARG A 440 -28.47 -8.34 -21.06
CA ARG A 440 -29.46 -8.95 -21.96
C ARG A 440 -28.80 -9.66 -23.14
N MET A 441 -27.81 -9.03 -23.77
CA MET A 441 -27.06 -9.65 -24.86
C MET A 441 -26.25 -10.87 -24.39
N CYS A 442 -25.63 -10.79 -23.21
CA CYS A 442 -24.92 -11.92 -22.62
C CYS A 442 -25.85 -13.11 -22.39
N LEU A 443 -27.01 -12.90 -21.76
CA LEU A 443 -28.00 -13.95 -21.50
C LEU A 443 -28.55 -14.57 -22.79
N LYS A 444 -28.73 -13.77 -23.85
CA LYS A 444 -29.34 -14.24 -25.10
C LYS A 444 -28.37 -15.01 -26.02
N TYR A 445 -27.10 -14.63 -26.05
CA TYR A 445 -26.18 -15.07 -27.11
C TYR A 445 -24.91 -15.78 -26.60
N THR A 446 -24.69 -15.85 -25.29
CA THR A 446 -23.55 -16.55 -24.69
C THR A 446 -24.02 -17.77 -23.89
N ASP A 447 -23.08 -18.52 -23.32
CA ASP A 447 -23.33 -19.64 -22.43
C ASP A 447 -23.63 -19.20 -20.97
N LEU A 448 -23.81 -17.90 -20.70
CA LEU A 448 -24.00 -17.37 -19.35
C LEU A 448 -25.19 -17.99 -18.62
N ALA A 449 -26.33 -18.17 -19.31
CA ALA A 449 -27.52 -18.79 -18.72
C ALA A 449 -27.39 -20.32 -18.55
N ASN A 450 -26.38 -20.94 -19.15
CA ASN A 450 -26.17 -22.39 -19.10
C ASN A 450 -25.06 -22.79 -18.11
N SER A 451 -24.34 -21.82 -17.55
CA SER A 451 -23.19 -22.04 -16.67
C SER A 451 -23.41 -21.35 -15.33
N ASP A 452 -23.81 -22.13 -14.32
CA ASP A 452 -24.10 -21.62 -12.98
C ASP A 452 -22.92 -20.82 -12.40
N SER A 453 -21.69 -21.32 -12.54
CA SER A 453 -20.50 -20.63 -12.03
C SER A 453 -20.24 -19.28 -12.71
N ASN A 454 -20.37 -19.21 -14.04
CA ASN A 454 -20.19 -17.93 -14.76
C ASN A 454 -21.35 -16.96 -14.47
N CYS A 455 -22.56 -17.49 -14.30
CA CYS A 455 -23.74 -16.72 -13.91
C CYS A 455 -23.57 -16.12 -12.51
N GLU A 456 -23.13 -16.91 -11.52
CA GLU A 456 -22.84 -16.46 -10.16
C GLU A 456 -21.73 -15.40 -10.11
N ALA A 457 -20.66 -15.58 -10.89
CA ALA A 457 -19.61 -14.58 -11.02
C ALA A 457 -20.17 -13.27 -11.61
N PHE A 458 -20.97 -13.35 -12.68
CA PHE A 458 -21.60 -12.19 -13.30
C PHE A 458 -22.57 -11.48 -12.35
N HIS A 459 -23.36 -12.24 -11.57
CA HIS A 459 -24.23 -11.72 -10.52
C HIS A 459 -23.46 -10.90 -9.49
N SER A 460 -22.34 -11.45 -9.01
CA SER A 460 -21.49 -10.80 -8.04
C SER A 460 -20.95 -9.45 -8.55
N GLU A 461 -20.63 -9.35 -9.85
CA GLU A 461 -20.10 -8.13 -10.47
C GLU A 461 -21.14 -7.02 -10.60
N TRP A 462 -22.33 -7.31 -11.11
CA TRP A 462 -23.34 -6.26 -11.27
C TRP A 462 -23.92 -5.83 -9.93
N LEU A 463 -24.05 -6.75 -8.96
CA LEU A 463 -24.46 -6.41 -7.59
C LEU A 463 -23.47 -5.44 -6.95
N LYS A 464 -22.17 -5.79 -6.97
CA LYS A 464 -21.11 -4.93 -6.46
C LYS A 464 -21.11 -3.55 -7.11
N THR A 465 -21.35 -3.50 -8.42
CA THR A 465 -21.48 -2.24 -9.16
C THR A 465 -22.68 -1.44 -8.67
N CYS A 466 -23.86 -2.05 -8.55
CA CYS A 466 -25.07 -1.38 -8.10
C CYS A 466 -24.98 -0.92 -6.64
N GLU A 467 -24.32 -1.67 -5.76
CA GLU A 467 -24.09 -1.30 -4.37
C GLU A 467 -23.17 -0.09 -4.24
N SER A 468 -22.01 -0.14 -4.91
CA SER A 468 -21.03 0.96 -4.85
C SER A 468 -21.59 2.28 -5.41
N GLN A 469 -22.53 2.21 -6.35
CA GLN A 469 -23.11 3.35 -7.05
C GLN A 469 -24.56 3.67 -6.59
N ARG A 470 -25.11 2.93 -5.62
CA ARG A 470 -26.49 3.05 -5.11
C ARG A 470 -27.58 3.01 -6.21
N LEU A 471 -27.45 2.08 -7.15
CA LEU A 471 -28.33 1.94 -8.32
C LEU A 471 -29.50 0.96 -8.07
N GLY A 472 -30.39 1.28 -7.13
CA GLY A 472 -31.50 0.38 -6.75
C GLY A 472 -32.46 0.04 -7.89
N GLU A 473 -32.82 1.01 -8.72
CA GLU A 473 -33.68 0.77 -9.90
C GLU A 473 -33.03 -0.17 -10.93
N VAL A 474 -31.75 0.04 -11.22
CA VAL A 474 -31.00 -0.81 -12.18
C VAL A 474 -30.85 -2.22 -11.63
N ALA A 475 -30.61 -2.37 -10.32
CA ALA A 475 -30.53 -3.66 -9.66
C ALA A 475 -31.85 -4.45 -9.81
N LEU A 476 -33.00 -3.79 -9.64
CA LEU A 476 -34.31 -4.42 -9.82
C LEU A 476 -34.55 -4.86 -11.28
N GLN A 477 -34.20 -4.00 -12.25
CA GLN A 477 -34.33 -4.32 -13.67
C GLN A 477 -33.42 -5.48 -14.08
N LEU A 478 -32.20 -5.54 -13.55
CA LEU A 478 -31.29 -6.67 -13.77
C LEU A 478 -31.85 -7.95 -13.14
N TYR A 479 -32.33 -7.90 -11.90
CA TYR A 479 -32.98 -9.05 -11.27
C TYR A 479 -34.16 -9.58 -12.10
N ALA A 480 -35.06 -8.70 -12.54
CA ALA A 480 -36.20 -9.07 -13.38
C ALA A 480 -35.74 -9.68 -14.71
N LEU A 481 -34.70 -9.11 -15.34
CA LEU A 481 -34.11 -9.62 -16.56
C LEU A 481 -33.56 -11.05 -16.38
N PHE A 482 -32.76 -11.30 -15.34
CA PHE A 482 -32.21 -12.65 -15.11
C PHE A 482 -33.32 -13.66 -14.81
N LYS A 483 -34.35 -13.27 -14.04
CA LYS A 483 -35.53 -14.10 -13.76
C LYS A 483 -36.28 -14.48 -15.04
N GLN A 484 -36.44 -13.56 -15.99
CA GLN A 484 -37.07 -13.85 -17.30
C GLN A 484 -36.31 -14.92 -18.11
N TYR A 485 -35.00 -15.04 -17.91
CA TYR A 485 -34.15 -16.07 -18.53
C TYR A 485 -33.99 -17.33 -17.66
N GLY A 486 -34.81 -17.48 -16.61
CA GLY A 486 -34.81 -18.65 -15.73
C GLY A 486 -33.65 -18.70 -14.74
N GLN A 487 -32.90 -17.61 -14.58
CA GLN A 487 -31.77 -17.52 -13.65
C GLN A 487 -32.23 -16.88 -12.33
N SER A 488 -32.19 -17.66 -11.25
CA SER A 488 -32.54 -17.20 -9.91
C SER A 488 -31.31 -16.82 -9.11
N LEU A 489 -31.38 -15.69 -8.42
CA LEU A 489 -30.40 -15.29 -7.43
C LEU A 489 -30.44 -16.21 -6.21
N ASN A 490 -29.30 -16.41 -5.58
CA ASN A 490 -29.25 -17.09 -4.29
C ASN A 490 -29.84 -16.19 -3.17
N PRO A 491 -30.16 -16.73 -1.98
CA PRO A 491 -30.83 -15.97 -0.92
C PRO A 491 -30.05 -14.73 -0.45
N GLU A 492 -28.72 -14.81 -0.39
CA GLU A 492 -27.86 -13.69 0.01
C GLU A 492 -27.89 -12.58 -1.04
N GLN A 493 -27.80 -12.93 -2.32
CA GLN A 493 -27.91 -12.00 -3.45
C GLN A 493 -29.30 -11.35 -3.51
N LEU A 494 -30.37 -12.13 -3.30
CA LEU A 494 -31.75 -11.62 -3.19
C LEU A 494 -31.87 -10.55 -2.10
N GLN A 495 -31.31 -10.81 -0.91
CA GLN A 495 -31.32 -9.87 0.20
C GLN A 495 -30.53 -8.59 -0.13
N ARG A 496 -29.39 -8.71 -0.82
CA ARG A 496 -28.61 -7.56 -1.29
C ARG A 496 -29.38 -6.69 -2.28
N VAL A 497 -30.11 -7.30 -3.23
CA VAL A 497 -31.00 -6.56 -4.15
C VAL A 497 -32.11 -5.85 -3.37
N GLN A 498 -32.79 -6.56 -2.47
CA GLN A 498 -33.89 -5.99 -1.68
C GLN A 498 -33.43 -4.76 -0.90
N LEU A 499 -32.27 -4.84 -0.23
CA LEU A 499 -31.71 -3.71 0.53
C LEU A 499 -31.45 -2.49 -0.36
N LEU A 500 -30.93 -2.67 -1.57
CA LEU A 500 -30.73 -1.55 -2.52
C LEU A 500 -32.04 -0.96 -3.03
N VAL A 501 -33.00 -1.83 -3.34
CA VAL A 501 -34.32 -1.45 -3.85
C VAL A 501 -35.11 -0.69 -2.78
N ASP A 502 -35.04 -1.11 -1.52
CA ASP A 502 -35.68 -0.44 -0.38
C ASP A 502 -35.05 0.92 -0.09
N GLN A 503 -33.73 1.04 -0.18
CA GLN A 503 -33.05 2.33 -0.04
C GLN A 503 -33.50 3.30 -1.15
N TYR A 504 -33.57 2.83 -2.39
CA TYR A 504 -34.03 3.64 -3.52
C TYR A 504 -35.50 4.03 -3.40
N ASP A 505 -36.39 3.11 -3.02
CA ASP A 505 -37.82 3.37 -2.82
C ASP A 505 -38.03 4.39 -1.69
N THR A 506 -37.37 4.18 -0.54
CA THR A 506 -37.42 5.11 0.59
C THR A 506 -36.93 6.50 0.21
N PHE A 507 -35.82 6.59 -0.52
CA PHE A 507 -35.30 7.87 -0.99
C PHE A 507 -36.28 8.55 -1.96
N SER A 508 -36.76 7.81 -2.96
CA SER A 508 -37.67 8.33 -3.99
C SER A 508 -38.98 8.83 -3.40
N ARG A 509 -39.58 8.09 -2.44
CA ARG A 509 -40.80 8.52 -1.74
C ARG A 509 -40.58 9.73 -0.85
N LYS A 510 -39.49 9.77 -0.07
CA LYS A 510 -39.22 10.89 0.85
C LYS A 510 -38.88 12.19 0.13
N TRP A 511 -38.23 12.11 -1.02
CA TRP A 511 -37.71 13.29 -1.70
C TRP A 511 -38.56 13.71 -2.90
N ILE A 512 -39.13 12.78 -3.66
CA ILE A 512 -39.66 13.07 -4.99
C ILE A 512 -41.18 12.98 -5.01
N TYR A 513 -41.73 11.83 -4.65
CA TYR A 513 -43.12 11.49 -4.99
C TYR A 513 -44.12 11.76 -3.87
N LEU A 514 -45.33 12.21 -4.24
CA LEU A 514 -46.47 12.31 -3.34
C LEU A 514 -46.83 10.94 -2.71
N PRO A 515 -47.38 10.91 -1.48
CA PRO A 515 -47.85 12.05 -0.68
C PRO A 515 -46.77 12.68 0.23
N ASP A 516 -45.68 11.97 0.51
CA ASP A 516 -44.71 12.35 1.55
C ASP A 516 -43.46 13.04 1.00
N GLY A 517 -43.32 13.12 -0.34
CA GLY A 517 -42.13 13.59 -1.02
C GLY A 517 -41.96 15.10 -1.01
N LEU A 518 -40.77 15.57 -0.63
CA LEU A 518 -40.43 17.00 -0.58
C LEU A 518 -40.75 17.77 -1.87
N LEU A 519 -40.48 17.16 -3.05
CA LEU A 519 -40.69 17.79 -4.35
C LEU A 519 -42.15 17.70 -4.86
N ASN A 520 -43.03 16.97 -4.17
CA ASN A 520 -44.46 16.86 -4.49
C ASN A 520 -44.77 16.48 -5.95
N VAL A 521 -43.99 15.57 -6.53
CA VAL A 521 -44.19 15.11 -7.91
C VAL A 521 -45.17 13.92 -7.94
N GLU A 522 -46.07 13.88 -8.92
CA GLU A 522 -46.91 12.70 -9.15
C GLU A 522 -46.06 11.48 -9.58
N LYS A 523 -46.47 10.28 -9.17
CA LYS A 523 -45.78 9.05 -9.57
C LYS A 523 -45.83 8.86 -11.08
N THR A 524 -44.66 8.81 -11.69
CA THR A 524 -44.50 8.49 -13.11
C THR A 524 -44.88 7.03 -13.38
N GLU A 525 -45.26 6.70 -14.62
CA GLU A 525 -45.51 5.29 -15.00
C GLU A 525 -44.27 4.41 -14.78
N GLN A 526 -43.07 4.97 -14.97
CA GLN A 526 -41.80 4.30 -14.66
C GLN A 526 -41.70 3.93 -13.17
N PHE A 527 -42.08 4.83 -12.27
CA PHE A 527 -42.05 4.54 -10.83
C PHE A 527 -43.14 3.55 -10.40
N LYS A 528 -44.32 3.60 -11.02
CA LYS A 528 -45.36 2.59 -10.80
C LYS A 528 -44.92 1.20 -11.24
N GLU A 529 -44.21 1.10 -12.36
CA GLU A 529 -43.64 -0.16 -12.83
C GLU A 529 -42.54 -0.67 -11.88
N PHE A 530 -41.70 0.23 -11.35
CA PHE A 530 -40.75 -0.10 -10.29
C PHE A 530 -41.47 -0.67 -9.05
N GLU A 531 -42.56 -0.07 -8.58
CA GLU A 531 -43.33 -0.59 -7.42
C GLU A 531 -43.90 -1.99 -7.67
N ARG A 532 -44.36 -2.28 -8.90
CA ARG A 532 -44.85 -3.62 -9.27
C ARG A 532 -43.73 -4.65 -9.22
N GLN A 533 -42.59 -4.35 -9.83
CA GLN A 533 -41.43 -5.24 -9.85
C GLN A 533 -40.86 -5.46 -8.43
N LYS A 534 -40.87 -4.43 -7.59
CA LYS A 534 -40.48 -4.53 -6.18
C LYS A 534 -41.40 -5.51 -5.43
N ALA A 535 -42.72 -5.41 -5.63
CA ALA A 535 -43.67 -6.32 -4.98
C ALA A 535 -43.47 -7.80 -5.40
N GLU A 536 -42.98 -8.06 -6.62
CA GLU A 536 -42.58 -9.40 -7.03
C GLU A 536 -41.28 -9.86 -6.34
N LEU A 537 -40.29 -8.98 -6.22
CA LEU A 537 -39.05 -9.25 -5.49
C LEU A 537 -39.34 -9.60 -4.02
N ASP A 538 -40.19 -8.82 -3.34
CA ASP A 538 -40.54 -9.05 -1.94
C ASP A 538 -41.19 -10.43 -1.73
N LYS A 539 -42.08 -10.85 -2.64
CA LYS A 539 -42.67 -12.20 -2.62
C LYS A 539 -41.62 -13.29 -2.77
N ASP A 540 -40.67 -13.10 -3.68
CA ASP A 540 -39.59 -14.06 -3.91
C ASP A 540 -38.65 -14.17 -2.71
N VAL A 541 -38.34 -13.04 -2.05
CA VAL A 541 -37.55 -13.01 -0.81
C VAL A 541 -38.28 -13.76 0.31
N GLU A 542 -39.57 -13.48 0.53
CA GLU A 542 -40.36 -14.19 1.54
C GLU A 542 -40.41 -15.69 1.28
N GLN A 543 -40.58 -16.11 0.03
CA GLN A 543 -40.58 -17.52 -0.35
C GLN A 543 -39.20 -18.17 -0.11
N SER A 544 -38.12 -17.46 -0.41
CA SER A 544 -36.75 -17.93 -0.17
C SER A 544 -36.49 -18.12 1.33
N GLN A 545 -36.87 -17.17 2.17
CA GLN A 545 -36.75 -17.26 3.63
C GLN A 545 -37.58 -18.41 4.21
N LYS A 546 -38.81 -18.62 3.72
CA LYS A 546 -39.65 -19.77 4.11
C LYS A 546 -39.00 -21.10 3.75
N ARG A 547 -38.38 -21.21 2.57
CA ARG A 547 -37.66 -22.42 2.15
C ARG A 547 -36.43 -22.70 3.02
N GLN A 548 -35.66 -21.67 3.38
CA GLN A 548 -34.52 -21.83 4.29
C GLN A 548 -34.94 -22.32 5.68
N LEU A 549 -36.05 -21.81 6.21
CA LEU A 549 -36.60 -22.26 7.50
C LEU A 549 -37.02 -23.73 7.48
N ILE A 550 -37.58 -24.21 6.36
CA ILE A 550 -37.99 -25.61 6.19
C ILE A 550 -36.74 -26.52 6.11
N VAL A 551 -35.71 -26.14 5.36
CA VAL A 551 -34.47 -26.93 5.25
C VAL A 551 -33.75 -27.06 6.61
N VAL A 552 -33.68 -25.99 7.39
CA VAL A 552 -33.09 -26.03 8.75
C VAL A 552 -33.92 -26.89 9.70
N GLN A 553 -35.24 -26.93 9.54
CA GLN A 553 -36.12 -27.82 10.31
C GLN A 553 -35.96 -29.29 9.90
N ASP A 554 -35.80 -29.58 8.61
CA ASP A 554 -35.56 -30.93 8.09
C ASP A 554 -34.17 -31.46 8.43
N GLU A 555 -33.12 -30.63 8.43
CA GLU A 555 -31.78 -31.01 8.89
C GLU A 555 -31.76 -31.31 10.38
N LYS A 556 -32.44 -30.49 11.19
CA LYS A 556 -32.64 -30.79 12.63
C LYS A 556 -33.47 -32.05 12.85
N ALA A 557 -34.49 -32.32 12.03
CA ALA A 557 -35.27 -33.55 12.10
C ALA A 557 -34.46 -34.79 11.68
N LYS A 558 -33.54 -34.66 10.72
CA LYS A 558 -32.58 -35.71 10.31
C LYS A 558 -31.51 -35.98 11.36
N GLU A 559 -30.98 -34.96 12.02
CA GLU A 559 -30.08 -35.13 13.18
C GLU A 559 -30.80 -35.84 14.34
N MET A 560 -32.04 -35.45 14.65
CA MET A 560 -32.83 -36.12 15.69
C MET A 560 -33.20 -37.57 15.33
N THR A 561 -33.47 -37.87 14.06
CA THR A 561 -33.78 -39.25 13.61
C THR A 561 -32.54 -40.14 13.45
N GLY A 562 -31.38 -39.58 13.11
CA GLY A 562 -30.08 -40.27 13.08
C GLY A 562 -29.56 -40.69 14.46
N ILE A 563 -29.90 -39.94 15.51
CA ILE A 563 -29.62 -40.31 16.91
C ILE A 563 -30.51 -41.47 17.37
N THR A 564 -31.74 -41.59 16.87
CA THR A 564 -32.63 -42.72 17.19
C THR A 564 -32.28 -44.05 16.51
N MET A 565 -31.58 -44.06 15.37
CA MET A 565 -31.19 -45.33 14.71
C MET A 565 -29.90 -45.96 15.25
N THR A 566 -29.11 -45.25 16.06
CA THR A 566 -27.90 -45.81 16.71
C THR A 566 -28.15 -46.39 18.11
N GLN A 567 -29.38 -46.33 18.63
CA GLN A 567 -29.77 -46.93 19.91
C GLN A 567 -30.57 -48.25 19.80
N GLY A 568 -30.72 -48.80 18.58
CA GLY A 568 -31.52 -50.00 18.31
C GLY A 568 -30.75 -51.25 17.85
N ALA A 569 -29.44 -51.33 18.12
CA ALA A 569 -28.64 -52.53 17.89
C ALA A 569 -27.54 -52.66 18.96
N LEU A 570 -27.96 -53.08 20.16
CA LEU A 570 -27.10 -53.67 21.20
C LEU A 570 -27.83 -54.88 21.79
#